data_AF-T0TE11-F1
#
_entry.id   AF-T0TE11-F1
#
_cell.length_a   1.000
_cell.length_b   1.000
_cell.length_c   1.000
_cell.angle_alpha   90.00
_cell.angle_beta   90.00
_cell.angle_gamma   90.00
#
_symmetry.space_group_name_H-M   'P 1'
#
loop_
_entity.id
_entity.type
_entity.pdbx_description
1 polymer ?
#
loop_
_entity_poly.entity_id
_entity_poly.type
_entity_poly.pdbx_seq_one_letter_code
_entity_poly.pdbx_strand_id
1 'polypeptide(L)'
;MEALAKIVDEAHIVVNGELSQSDVERLEKIGKVTLRENKGYDVAAFRAGILNLGQERLKEYDQLLLVNDTNIGPFKDLETVFSTIDSKSLDFWGVSLGEIQPDFTGLNPFGYIPEHIQTYF
;
A
#
# COMPACT_ATOMS: atom_id res chain seq x y z
N MET A 1 -2.66 4.13 10.15
CA MET A 1 -2.04 5.15 9.27
C MET A 1 -1.03 6.04 10.00
N GLU A 2 -1.33 6.61 11.17
CA GLU A 2 -0.36 7.47 11.89
C GLU A 2 1.00 6.81 12.18
N ALA A 3 1.02 5.52 12.54
CA ALA A 3 2.28 4.79 12.73
C ALA A 3 3.10 4.64 11.44
N LEU A 4 2.43 4.45 10.29
CA LEU A 4 3.07 4.39 8.98
C LEU A 4 3.65 5.77 8.60
N ALA A 5 2.92 6.85 8.90
CA ALA A 5 3.38 8.21 8.60
C ALA A 5 4.65 8.62 9.37
N LYS A 6 5.06 7.87 10.40
CA LYS A 6 6.31 8.11 11.14
C LYS A 6 7.54 7.47 10.49
N ILE A 7 7.34 6.52 9.58
CA ILE A 7 8.40 5.71 8.96
C ILE A 7 8.53 5.96 7.46
N VAL A 8 7.78 6.93 6.92
CA VAL A 8 7.86 7.34 5.52
C VAL A 8 8.09 8.83 5.44
N ASP A 9 8.81 9.28 4.42
CA ASP A 9 9.00 10.71 4.15
C ASP A 9 7.73 11.36 3.59
N GLU A 10 6.96 10.62 2.78
CA GLU A 10 5.71 11.10 2.19
C GLU A 10 4.63 10.01 2.18
N ALA A 11 3.41 10.39 2.56
CA ALA A 11 2.24 9.53 2.53
C ALA A 11 1.22 10.04 1.50
N HIS A 12 0.79 9.14 0.60
CA HIS A 12 -0.29 9.38 -0.35
C HIS A 12 -1.48 8.48 -0.02
N ILE A 13 -2.62 9.10 0.29
CA ILE A 13 -3.84 8.42 0.73
C ILE A 13 -4.85 8.48 -0.42
N VAL A 14 -5.06 7.36 -1.09
CA VAL A 14 -6.03 7.27 -2.19
C VAL A 14 -7.31 6.62 -1.68
N VAL A 15 -8.42 7.34 -1.76
CA VAL A 15 -9.71 6.89 -1.25
C VAL A 15 -10.63 6.55 -2.42
N ASN A 16 -11.11 5.30 -2.43
CA ASN A 16 -12.06 4.79 -3.41
C ASN A 16 -13.49 5.17 -3.04
N GLY A 17 -13.85 6.44 -3.19
CA GLY A 17 -15.19 6.95 -2.94
C GLY A 17 -15.19 8.41 -2.51
N GLU A 18 -16.24 8.78 -1.80
CA GLU A 18 -16.43 10.11 -1.23
C GLU A 18 -16.19 10.08 0.28
N LEU A 19 -15.74 11.20 0.82
CA LEU A 19 -15.59 11.43 2.25
C LEU A 19 -16.22 12.75 2.64
N SER A 20 -16.62 12.87 3.90
CA SER A 20 -16.98 14.17 4.44
C SER A 20 -15.75 15.09 4.46
N GLN A 21 -15.98 16.40 4.38
CA GLN A 21 -14.89 17.38 4.47
C GLN A 21 -14.08 17.22 5.77
N SER A 22 -14.74 16.92 6.89
CA SER A 22 -14.06 16.67 8.16
C SER A 22 -13.17 15.43 8.15
N ASP A 23 -13.54 14.39 7.41
CA ASP A 23 -12.72 13.19 7.28
C ASP A 23 -11.51 13.43 6.38
N VAL A 24 -11.69 14.19 5.28
CA VAL A 24 -10.58 14.62 4.42
C VAL A 24 -9.58 15.44 5.24
N GLU A 25 -10.03 16.46 5.97
CA GLU A 25 -9.17 17.29 6.82
C GLU A 25 -8.43 16.48 7.90
N ARG A 26 -9.03 15.38 8.37
CA ARG A 26 -8.37 14.49 9.32
C ARG A 26 -7.26 13.69 8.65
N LEU A 27 -7.48 13.18 7.44
CA LEU A 27 -6.50 12.41 6.68
C LEU A 27 -5.38 13.30 6.13
N GLU A 28 -5.67 14.55 5.78
CA GLU A 28 -4.67 15.52 5.31
C GLU A 28 -3.61 15.87 6.36
N LYS A 29 -3.90 15.64 7.64
CA LYS A 29 -2.89 15.74 8.72
C LYS A 29 -1.85 14.62 8.67
N ILE A 30 -2.13 13.54 7.95
CA ILE A 30 -1.29 12.35 7.84
C ILE A 30 -0.57 12.33 6.49
N GLY A 31 -1.26 12.69 5.40
CA GLY A 31 -0.69 12.65 4.05
C GLY A 31 -1.59 13.28 3.00
N LYS A 32 -1.11 13.33 1.75
CA LYS A 32 -1.86 13.91 0.63
C LYS A 32 -3.04 13.01 0.26
N VAL A 33 -4.25 13.53 0.38
CA VAL A 33 -5.49 12.80 0.08
C VAL A 33 -5.88 12.95 -1.39
N THR A 34 -6.33 11.86 -2.02
CA THR A 34 -6.91 11.87 -3.36
C THR A 34 -8.17 11.00 -3.36
N LEU A 35 -9.32 11.62 -3.64
CA LEU A 35 -10.58 10.91 -3.81
C LEU A 35 -10.72 10.46 -5.27
N ARG A 36 -11.25 9.25 -5.49
CA ARG A 36 -11.51 8.71 -6.82
C ARG A 36 -12.75 7.81 -6.83
N GLU A 37 -13.32 7.60 -8.01
CA GLU A 37 -14.38 6.60 -8.19
C GLU A 37 -13.89 5.20 -7.78
N ASN A 38 -14.78 4.43 -7.14
CA ASN A 38 -14.50 3.05 -6.76
C ASN A 38 -14.59 2.10 -7.98
N LYS A 39 -13.65 2.26 -8.92
CA LYS A 39 -13.51 1.44 -10.13
C LYS A 39 -12.14 0.80 -10.19
N GLY A 40 -12.10 -0.52 -10.41
CA GLY A 40 -10.86 -1.29 -10.41
C GLY A 40 -10.25 -1.50 -9.01
N TYR A 41 -11.02 -1.19 -7.97
CA TYR A 41 -10.72 -1.46 -6.56
C TYR A 41 -9.32 -0.96 -6.13
N ASP A 42 -8.69 -1.66 -5.20
CA ASP A 42 -7.47 -1.23 -4.53
C ASP A 42 -6.27 -1.17 -5.48
N VAL A 43 -6.19 -2.11 -6.42
CA VAL A 43 -5.12 -2.13 -7.43
C VAL A 43 -5.17 -0.88 -8.32
N ALA A 44 -6.37 -0.43 -8.69
CA ALA A 44 -6.52 0.81 -9.45
C ALA A 44 -6.20 2.06 -8.59
N ALA A 45 -6.41 2.00 -7.27
CA ALA A 45 -6.03 3.06 -6.35
C ALA A 45 -4.49 3.19 -6.26
N PHE A 46 -3.77 2.07 -6.10
CA PHE A 46 -2.30 2.06 -6.13
C PHE A 46 -1.77 2.60 -7.45
N ARG A 47 -2.32 2.14 -8.58
CA ARG A 47 -1.95 2.66 -9.90
C ARG A 47 -2.17 4.16 -10.00
N ALA A 48 -3.30 4.68 -9.52
CA ALA A 48 -3.58 6.11 -9.54
C ALA A 48 -2.57 6.89 -8.69
N GLY A 49 -2.25 6.42 -7.48
CA GLY A 49 -1.23 7.03 -6.62
C GLY A 49 0.15 7.10 -7.29
N ILE A 50 0.61 5.97 -7.84
CA ILE A 50 1.90 5.86 -8.55
C ILE A 50 1.97 6.82 -9.74
N LEU A 51 0.91 6.85 -10.57
CA LEU A 51 0.87 7.72 -11.73
C LEU A 51 0.79 9.20 -11.37
N ASN A 52 0.09 9.54 -10.29
CA ASN A 52 -0.01 10.92 -9.79
C ASN A 52 1.29 11.42 -9.18
N LEU A 53 2.05 10.55 -8.50
CA LEU A 53 3.39 10.88 -8.00
C LEU A 53 4.37 11.07 -9.16
N GLY A 54 4.28 10.19 -10.16
CA GLY A 54 5.06 10.27 -11.39
C GLY A 54 6.45 9.66 -11.27
N GLN A 55 6.99 9.25 -12.42
CA GLN A 55 8.24 8.47 -12.48
C GLN A 55 9.46 9.25 -11.95
N GLU A 56 9.56 10.54 -12.21
CA GLU A 56 10.72 11.32 -11.78
C GLU A 56 10.77 11.45 -10.26
N ARG A 57 9.64 11.76 -9.61
CA ARG A 57 9.57 11.81 -8.15
C ARG A 57 9.80 10.44 -7.53
N LEU A 58 9.28 9.36 -8.11
CA LEU A 58 9.50 8.00 -7.59
C LEU A 58 10.97 7.62 -7.49
N LYS A 59 11.85 8.18 -8.34
CA LYS A 59 13.30 7.93 -8.29
C LYS A 59 13.99 8.65 -7.12
N GLU A 60 13.32 9.58 -6.46
CA GLU A 60 13.86 10.32 -5.32
C GLU A 60 13.72 9.56 -4.00
N TYR A 61 12.96 8.46 -3.98
CA TYR A 61 12.74 7.62 -2.80
C TYR A 61 13.48 6.29 -2.93
N ASP A 62 14.00 5.79 -1.81
CA ASP A 62 14.66 4.49 -1.75
C ASP A 62 13.66 3.32 -1.84
N GLN A 63 12.42 3.53 -1.34
CA GLN A 63 11.38 2.50 -1.27
C GLN A 63 9.99 3.07 -1.56
N LEU A 64 9.13 2.26 -2.19
CA LEU A 64 7.71 2.51 -2.37
C LEU A 64 6.90 1.46 -1.59
N LEU A 65 6.09 1.93 -0.64
CA LEU A 65 5.21 1.06 0.15
C LEU A 65 3.79 1.11 -0.40
N LEU A 66 3.24 -0.07 -0.71
CA LEU A 66 1.85 -0.23 -1.13
C LEU A 66 1.06 -0.88 0.00
N VAL A 67 0.20 -0.08 0.62
CA VAL A 67 -0.45 -0.41 1.90
C VAL A 67 -1.95 -0.23 1.76
N ASN A 68 -2.71 -1.30 2.02
CA ASN A 68 -4.17 -1.21 2.11
C ASN A 68 -4.61 -0.60 3.46
N ASP A 69 -5.84 -0.11 3.59
CA ASP A 69 -6.38 0.42 4.85
C ASP A 69 -6.84 -0.69 5.82
N THR A 70 -7.07 -1.90 5.30
CA THR A 70 -7.50 -3.09 6.07
C THR A 70 -6.33 -3.79 6.78
N ASN A 71 -5.43 -3.02 7.38
CA ASN A 71 -4.30 -3.57 8.11
C ASN A 71 -4.70 -3.87 9.56
N ILE A 72 -4.78 -5.15 9.91
CA ILE A 72 -4.83 -5.60 11.31
C ILE A 72 -3.39 -5.79 11.78
N GLY A 73 -2.62 -4.69 11.69
CA GLY A 73 -1.25 -4.40 12.14
C GLY A 73 -0.20 -5.52 12.23
N PRO A 74 1.09 -5.19 12.10
CA PRO A 74 2.09 -6.04 12.71
C PRO A 74 1.94 -5.97 14.24
N PHE A 75 1.91 -7.12 14.90
CA PHE A 75 2.02 -7.25 16.37
C PHE A 75 3.38 -6.73 16.91
N LYS A 76 4.26 -6.25 16.03
CA LYS A 76 5.57 -5.68 16.29
C LYS A 76 5.63 -4.22 15.83
N ASP A 77 6.49 -3.48 16.48
CA ASP A 77 6.80 -2.09 16.11
C ASP A 77 7.29 -1.99 14.65
N LEU A 78 6.73 -1.05 13.89
CA LEU A 78 7.02 -0.87 12.48
C LEU A 78 8.47 -0.40 12.25
N GLU A 79 9.02 0.48 13.09
CA GLU A 79 10.41 0.93 12.94
C GLU A 79 11.39 -0.25 13.03
N THR A 80 11.11 -1.22 13.89
CA THR A 80 11.89 -2.46 14.01
C THR A 80 11.81 -3.32 12.75
N VAL A 81 10.62 -3.41 12.13
CA VAL A 81 10.44 -4.16 10.87
C VAL A 81 11.24 -3.50 9.74
N PHE A 82 11.09 -2.19 9.58
CA PHE A 82 11.72 -1.43 8.51
C PHE A 82 13.25 -1.40 8.62
N SER A 83 13.80 -1.12 9.81
CA SER A 83 15.25 -1.17 10.05
C SER A 83 15.88 -2.54 9.75
N THR A 84 15.13 -3.63 9.94
CA THR A 84 15.60 -4.98 9.59
C THR A 84 15.71 -5.15 8.08
N ILE A 85 14.79 -4.57 7.30
CA ILE A 85 14.77 -4.68 5.85
C ILE A 85 15.76 -3.72 5.20
N ASP A 86 15.92 -2.50 5.73
CA ASP A 86 16.88 -1.52 5.22
C ASP A 86 18.33 -2.02 5.24
N SER A 87 18.63 -2.97 6.13
CA SER A 87 19.94 -3.63 6.18
C SER A 87 20.19 -4.65 5.05
N LYS A 88 19.18 -4.94 4.22
CA LYS A 88 19.21 -5.99 3.19
C LYS A 88 19.15 -5.36 1.80
N SER A 89 19.87 -5.95 0.84
CA SER A 89 19.75 -5.60 -0.57
C SER A 89 18.66 -6.46 -1.21
N LEU A 90 17.43 -5.94 -1.27
CA LEU A 90 16.24 -6.62 -1.80
C LEU A 90 15.50 -5.70 -2.78
N ASP A 91 14.99 -6.27 -3.88
CA ASP A 91 14.12 -5.54 -4.83
C ASP A 91 12.66 -5.50 -4.37
N PHE A 92 12.19 -6.54 -3.67
CA PHE A 92 10.82 -6.67 -3.17
C PHE A 92 10.80 -7.34 -1.80
N TRP A 93 9.89 -6.90 -0.94
CA TRP A 93 9.64 -7.50 0.36
C TRP A 93 8.20 -7.25 0.82
N GLY A 94 7.74 -8.03 1.79
CA GLY A 94 6.50 -7.77 2.51
C GLY A 94 6.46 -8.56 3.81
N VAL A 95 5.50 -8.23 4.65
CA VAL A 95 5.38 -8.80 6.01
C VAL A 95 4.57 -10.10 6.04
N SER A 96 3.78 -10.35 5.00
CA SER A 96 2.82 -11.44 4.93
C SER A 96 2.94 -12.20 3.61
N LEU A 97 2.89 -13.52 3.72
CA LEU A 97 2.94 -14.46 2.61
C LEU A 97 1.52 -14.95 2.31
N GLY A 98 1.06 -14.72 1.08
CA GLY A 98 -0.16 -15.31 0.57
C GLY A 98 0.14 -16.72 0.08
N GLU A 99 -0.47 -17.73 0.68
CA GLU A 99 -0.34 -19.12 0.26
C GLU A 99 -1.03 -19.38 -1.08
N ILE A 100 -0.69 -20.51 -1.70
CA ILE A 100 -1.36 -21.00 -2.91
C ILE A 100 -2.84 -21.22 -2.64
N GLN A 101 -3.71 -20.66 -3.48
CA GLN A 101 -5.17 -20.76 -3.32
C GLN A 101 -5.85 -21.18 -4.63
N PRO A 102 -7.03 -21.84 -4.56
CA PRO A 102 -7.88 -22.05 -5.72
C PRO A 102 -8.24 -20.72 -6.39
N ASP A 103 -8.25 -20.67 -7.73
CA ASP A 103 -8.71 -19.49 -8.45
C ASP A 103 -10.24 -19.40 -8.40
N PHE A 104 -10.75 -18.62 -7.44
CA PHE A 104 -12.18 -18.34 -7.32
C PHE A 104 -12.69 -17.30 -8.34
N THR A 105 -11.77 -16.58 -9.01
CA THR A 105 -12.14 -15.58 -10.02
C THR A 105 -12.35 -16.21 -11.39
N GLY A 106 -11.66 -17.32 -11.66
CA GLY A 106 -11.59 -17.95 -12.98
C GLY A 106 -10.85 -17.10 -14.03
N LEU A 107 -10.16 -16.04 -13.60
CA LEU A 107 -9.45 -15.09 -14.46
C LEU A 107 -7.93 -15.26 -14.39
N ASN A 108 -7.43 -16.07 -13.45
CA ASN A 108 -6.00 -16.21 -13.27
C ASN A 108 -5.42 -17.13 -14.36
N PRO A 109 -4.42 -16.67 -15.15
CA PRO A 109 -3.84 -17.48 -16.23
C PRO A 109 -3.20 -18.79 -15.75
N PHE A 110 -2.84 -18.89 -14.47
CA PHE A 110 -2.30 -20.11 -13.89
C PHE A 110 -3.38 -21.14 -13.52
N GLY A 111 -4.66 -20.75 -13.48
CA GLY A 111 -5.76 -21.58 -12.99
C GLY A 111 -5.78 -21.76 -11.46
N TYR A 112 -4.87 -21.08 -10.75
CA TYR A 112 -4.79 -20.98 -9.30
C TYR A 112 -4.12 -19.65 -8.94
N ILE A 113 -4.27 -19.20 -7.69
CA ILE A 113 -3.54 -18.04 -7.18
C ILE A 113 -2.20 -18.56 -6.62
N PRO A 114 -1.05 -18.17 -7.19
CA PRO A 114 0.25 -18.61 -6.71
C PRO A 114 0.60 -17.96 -5.36
N GLU A 115 1.66 -18.47 -4.75
CA GLU A 115 2.28 -17.80 -3.62
C GLU A 115 2.71 -16.39 -4.01
N HIS A 116 2.44 -15.40 -3.15
CA HIS A 116 2.71 -13.99 -3.43
C HIS A 116 2.88 -13.17 -2.14
N ILE A 117 3.51 -12.00 -2.26
CA ILE A 117 3.55 -11.01 -1.19
C ILE A 117 2.18 -10.33 -1.10
N GLN A 118 1.58 -10.29 0.09
CA GLN A 118 0.30 -9.61 0.28
C GLN A 118 0.51 -8.11 0.55
N THR A 119 -0.47 -7.29 0.17
CA THR A 119 -0.45 -5.83 0.36
C THR A 119 -1.09 -5.38 1.68
N TYR A 120 -1.35 -6.31 2.59
CA TYR A 120 -1.89 -6.03 3.93
C TYR A 120 -0.79 -6.23 4.98
N PHE A 121 -0.73 -5.30 5.94
CA PHE A 121 0.16 -5.32 7.10
C PHE A 121 -0.56 -5.76 8.37
#